data_AF-A0A928MXI4-F1
#
_entry.id   AF-A0A928MXI4-F1
#
_cell.length_a   1.000
_cell.length_b   1.000
_cell.length_c   1.000
_cell.angle_alpha   90.00
_cell.angle_beta   90.00
_cell.angle_gamma   90.00
#
_symmetry.space_group_name_H-M   'P 1'
#
loop_
_entity.id
_entity.type
_entity.pdbx_description
1 polymer ?
#
loop_
_entity_poly.entity_id
_entity_poly.type
_entity_poly.pdbx_seq_one_letter_code
_entity_poly.pdbx_strand_id
1 'polypeptide(L)' 'MFYKMNKSENFTPGFICVLHTFGRSLQWNPHIHVLLSEGGSGNNSVWRNVKHFNYAF' A
#
# COMPACT_ATOMS: atom_id res chain seq x y z
N MET A 1 -1.59 9.83 2.33
CA MET A 1 -0.16 9.97 2.01
C MET A 1 0.06 10.44 0.58
N PHE A 2 -0.30 9.63 -0.42
CA PHE A 2 -0.20 9.96 -1.85
C PHE A 2 -1.02 11.19 -2.26
N TYR A 3 -2.22 11.37 -1.69
CA TYR A 3 -3.05 12.57 -1.88
C TYR A 3 -2.35 13.90 -1.52
N LYS A 4 -1.44 13.89 -0.53
CA LYS A 4 -0.70 15.10 -0.11
C LYS A 4 0.45 15.45 -1.06
N MET A 5 0.88 14.52 -1.93
CA MET A 5 2.00 14.75 -2.84
C MET A 5 1.61 15.67 -4.01
N ASN A 6 0.39 15.51 -4.53
CA ASN A 6 -0.21 16.40 -5.52
C ASN A 6 -1.73 16.18 -5.51
N LYS A 7 -2.48 17.20 -5.11
CA LYS A 7 -3.94 17.12 -4.98
C LYS A 7 -4.65 16.97 -6.33
N SER A 8 -4.09 17.54 -7.40
CA SER A 8 -4.66 17.50 -8.75
C SER A 8 -4.49 16.13 -9.42
N GLU A 9 -3.42 15.41 -9.07
CA GLU A 9 -3.18 14.06 -9.60
C GLU A 9 -3.94 12.98 -8.83
N ASN A 10 -4.33 13.20 -7.57
CA ASN A 10 -5.04 12.21 -6.76
C ASN A 10 -4.41 10.80 -6.81
N PHE A 11 -3.10 10.72 -6.58
CA PHE A 11 -2.36 9.46 -6.71
C PHE A 11 -2.95 8.34 -5.84
N THR A 12 -3.28 7.23 -6.48
CA THR A 12 -3.82 6.02 -5.88
C THR A 12 -2.77 4.91 -5.95
N PRO A 13 -2.27 4.39 -4.80
CA PRO A 13 -1.38 3.24 -4.80
C PRO A 13 -2.16 1.95 -5.05
N GLY A 14 -1.47 0.94 -5.58
CA GLY A 14 -1.95 -0.43 -5.59
C GLY A 14 -1.65 -1.11 -4.25
N PHE A 15 -2.49 -2.07 -3.87
CA PHE A 15 -2.18 -2.96 -2.75
C PHE A 15 -2.68 -4.38 -2.99
N ILE A 16 -2.00 -5.34 -2.37
CA ILE A 16 -2.40 -6.75 -2.32
C ILE A 16 -2.59 -7.11 -0.86
N CYS A 17 -3.78 -7.56 -0.49
CA CYS A 17 -4.11 -8.04 0.84
C CYS A 17 -4.23 -9.57 0.85
N VAL A 18 -3.57 -10.22 1.79
CA VAL A 18 -3.65 -11.68 1.98
C VAL A 18 -3.99 -11.97 3.43
N LEU A 19 -5.08 -12.71 3.65
CA LEU A 19 -5.44 -13.23 4.97
C LEU A 19 -4.65 -14.53 5.23
N HIS A 20 -3.90 -14.55 6.32
CA HIS A 20 -3.34 -15.76 6.89
C HIS A 20 -4.10 -16.10 8.17
N THR A 21 -4.54 -17.35 8.30
CA THR A 21 -5.31 -17.81 9.46
C THR A 21 -4.44 -18.35 10.58
N PHE A 22 -3.26 -18.86 10.26
CA PHE A 22 -2.36 -19.52 11.19
C PHE A 22 -0.97 -18.88 11.21
N GLY A 23 -0.34 -18.90 12.39
CA GLY A 23 1.06 -18.50 12.54
C GLY A 23 2.02 -19.59 12.07
N ARG A 24 3.33 -19.32 12.18
CA ARG A 24 4.39 -20.27 11.79
C ARG A 24 4.28 -21.64 12.47
N SER A 25 3.80 -21.68 13.71
CA SER A 25 3.59 -22.91 14.48
C SER A 25 2.22 -23.57 14.25
N LEU A 26 1.46 -23.15 13.23
CA LEU A 26 0.09 -23.58 12.93
C LEU A 26 -0.94 -23.27 14.03
N GLN A 27 -0.59 -22.46 15.01
CA GLN A 27 -1.53 -21.95 16.00
C GLN A 27 -2.45 -20.89 15.39
N TRP A 28 -3.70 -20.86 15.84
CA TRP A 28 -4.68 -19.87 15.40
C TRP A 28 -4.17 -18.45 15.66
N ASN A 29 -3.93 -17.70 14.59
CA ASN A 29 -3.43 -16.34 14.64
C ASN A 29 -3.82 -15.61 13.34
N PRO A 30 -5.10 -15.20 13.19
CA PRO A 30 -5.56 -14.55 11.97
C PRO A 30 -4.93 -13.17 11.82
N HIS A 31 -4.21 -12.95 10.72
CA HIS A 31 -3.57 -11.67 10.39
C HIS A 31 -3.63 -11.39 8.89
N ILE A 32 -3.59 -10.12 8.52
CA ILE A 32 -3.59 -9.69 7.12
C ILE A 32 -2.20 -9.17 6.77
N HIS A 33 -1.58 -9.73 5.75
CA HIS A 33 -0.43 -9.12 5.08
C HIS A 33 -0.93 -8.15 4.01
N VAL A 34 -0.44 -6.93 4.04
CA VAL A 34 -0.72 -5.92 3.02
C VAL A 34 0.60 -5.52 2.37
N LEU A 35 0.70 -5.73 1.07
CA LEU A 35 1.76 -5.17 0.24
C LEU A 35 1.23 -3.89 -0.39
N LEU A 36 1.89 -2.75 -0.18
CA LEU A 36 1.55 -1.48 -0.80
C LEU A 36 2.60 -1.15 -1.86
N SER A 37 2.18 -0.67 -3.04
CA SER A 37 3.12 -0.25 -4.06
C SER A 37 3.86 1.02 -3.67
N GLU A 38 5.16 1.08 -3.97
CA GLU A 38 6.00 2.28 -3.86
C GLU A 38 5.74 3.26 -5.02
N GLY A 39 4.48 3.65 -5.15
CA GLY A 39 3.99 4.50 -6.22
C GLY A 39 2.49 4.39 -6.40
N GLY A 40 1.96 5.12 -7.38
CA GLY A 40 0.55 5.10 -7.71
C GLY A 40 0.23 5.73 -9.06
N SER A 41 -0.96 5.42 -9.58
CA SER A 41 -1.53 6.09 -10.75
C SER A 41 -2.25 7.37 -10.31
N GLY A 42 -2.13 8.42 -11.10
CA GLY A 42 -2.87 9.67 -10.93
C GLY A 42 -3.94 9.84 -12.01
N ASN A 43 -4.63 10.98 -11.95
CA ASN A 43 -5.65 11.38 -12.91
C ASN A 43 -5.09 11.53 -14.33
N ASN A 44 -3.87 12.08 -14.46
CA ASN A 44 -3.22 12.28 -15.76
C ASN A 44 -1.90 11.51 -15.88
N SER A 45 -1.30 11.11 -14.76
CA SER A 45 -0.07 10.32 -14.75
C SER A 45 -0.38 8.83 -14.64
N VAL A 46 0.03 8.03 -15.62
CA VAL A 46 -0.13 6.56 -15.58
C VAL A 46 0.56 5.94 -14.37
N TRP A 47 1.74 6.46 -14.02
CA TRP A 47 2.46 5.99 -12.83
C TRP A 47 3.41 7.05 -12.30
N ARG A 48 3.45 7.20 -10.99
CA ARG A 48 4.48 7.94 -10.27
C ARG A 48 5.14 7.04 -9.25
N ASN A 49 6.44 6.83 -9.41
CA ASN A 49 7.26 6.13 -8.42
C ASN A 49 7.44 7.00 -7.16
N VAL A 50 7.36 6.36 -5.98
CA VAL A 50 7.60 6.95 -4.67
C VAL A 50 8.61 6.09 -3.94
N LYS A 51 9.90 6.46 -4.04
CA LYS A 51 11.03 5.69 -3.48
C LYS A 51 11.00 5.50 -1.97
N HIS A 52 10.36 6.40 -1.26
CA HIS A 52 10.21 6.33 0.18
C HIS A 52 8.99 7.13 0.59
N PHE A 53 8.25 6.58 1.54
CA PHE A 53 7.13 7.26 2.13
C PHE A 53 7.13 6.91 3.63
N ASN A 54 7.13 7.93 4.50
CA ASN A 54 7.08 7.73 5.95
C ASN A 54 5.80 7.02 6.40
N TYR A 55 5.94 5.80 6.89
CA TYR A 55 4.90 5.15 7.67
C TYR A 55 5.03 5.60 9.12
N ALA A 56 4.14 6.51 9.55
CA ALA A 56 4.03 6.93 10.94
C ALA A 56 2.85 6.19 11.56
N PHE A 57 3.12 5.44 12.64
CA PHE A 57 2.14 4.79 13.50
C PHE A 57 1.74 5.74 14.64
#